data_AF-A0A927LFT9-F1
#
_entry.id   AF-A0A927LFT9-F1
#
_cell.length_a   1.000
_cell.length_b   1.000
_cell.length_c   1.000
_cell.angle_alpha   90.00
_cell.angle_beta   90.00
_cell.angle_gamma   90.00
#
_symmetry.space_group_name_H-M   'P 1'
#
loop_
_entity.id
_entity.type
_entity.pdbx_description
1 polymer ?
#
loop_
_entity_poly.entity_id
_entity_poly.type
_entity_poly.pdbx_seq_one_letter_code
_entity_poly.pdbx_strand_id
1 'polypeptide(L)'
;MKIFKYIVIRILVLIGFLTLLWNNAYYLLPESLQEGKFSFFSEAVVFLRISLLFVFLFLCYTLYELNNFNKNSQYQLRNTAIVFSLTLILIATPLVIYNIKY
;
A
#
# COMPACT_ATOMS: atom_id res chain seq x y z
N MET A 1 20.82 -1.59 10.22
CA MET A 1 20.04 -0.37 9.97
C MET A 1 19.37 0.06 11.27
N LYS A 2 19.34 1.36 11.62
CA LYS A 2 18.61 1.81 12.82
C LYS A 2 17.09 1.65 12.60
N ILE A 3 16.35 1.25 13.62
CA ILE A 3 14.88 1.03 13.57
C ILE A 3 14.16 2.26 13.00
N PHE A 4 14.50 3.45 13.48
CA PHE A 4 13.92 4.71 12.98
C PHE A 4 14.11 4.88 11.47
N LYS A 5 15.33 4.63 10.97
CA LYS A 5 15.64 4.72 9.53
C LYS A 5 14.83 3.71 8.72
N TYR A 6 14.64 2.49 9.24
CA TYR A 6 13.80 1.47 8.61
C TYR A 6 12.36 1.94 8.44
N ILE A 7 11.74 2.42 9.53
CA ILE A 7 10.35 2.88 9.53
C ILE A 7 10.17 4.07 8.59
N VAL A 8 11.05 5.08 8.67
CA VAL A 8 10.96 6.29 7.84
C VAL A 8 11.06 5.95 6.35
N ILE A 9 12.01 5.10 5.95
CA ILE A 9 12.13 4.67 4.55
C ILE A 9 10.86 3.98 4.09
N ARG A 10 10.27 3.10 4.92
CA ARG A 10 9.04 2.37 4.56
C ARG A 10 7.85 3.29 4.40
N ILE A 11 7.69 4.27 5.30
CA ILE A 11 6.63 5.28 5.20
C ILE A 11 6.82 6.13 3.94
N LEU A 12 8.05 6.59 3.65
CA LEU A 12 8.34 7.37 2.45
C LEU A 12 8.04 6.60 1.15
N VAL A 13 8.43 5.32 1.09
CA VAL A 13 8.11 4.46 -0.07
C VAL A 13 6.61 4.30 -0.22
N LEU A 14 5.88 4.03 0.87
CA LEU A 14 4.43 3.87 0.85
C LEU A 14 3.73 5.15 0.36
N ILE A 15 4.03 6.29 0.97
CA ILE A 15 3.43 7.59 0.61
C ILE A 15 3.79 7.94 -0.84
N GLY A 16 5.07 7.83 -1.21
CA GLY A 16 5.53 8.16 -2.55
C GLY A 16 4.82 7.35 -3.63
N PHE A 17 4.67 6.03 -3.44
CA PHE A 17 3.93 5.20 -4.39
C PHE A 17 2.44 5.53 -4.41
N LEU A 18 1.80 5.76 -3.26
CA LEU A 18 0.38 6.13 -3.23
C LEU A 18 0.13 7.46 -3.95
N THR A 19 1.01 8.46 -3.80
CA THR A 19 0.91 9.72 -4.55
C THR A 19 1.06 9.50 -6.05
N LEU A 20 1.99 8.63 -6.48
CA LEU A 20 2.12 8.27 -7.88
C LEU A 20 0.86 7.57 -8.41
N LEU A 21 0.29 6.65 -7.64
CA LEU A 21 -0.95 5.97 -8.02
C LEU A 21 -2.12 6.94 -8.13
N TRP A 22 -2.25 7.89 -7.21
CA TRP A 22 -3.27 8.94 -7.29
C TRP A 22 -3.14 9.75 -8.57
N ASN A 23 -1.95 10.27 -8.86
CA ASN A 23 -1.71 11.08 -10.06
C ASN A 23 -1.91 10.30 -11.37
N ASN A 24 -1.78 8.98 -11.35
CA ASN A 24 -1.97 8.12 -12.51
C ASN A 24 -3.37 7.49 -12.60
N ALA A 25 -4.20 7.62 -11.56
CA ALA A 25 -5.52 7.00 -11.52
C ALA A 25 -6.44 7.55 -12.62
N TYR A 26 -6.36 8.85 -12.90
CA TYR A 26 -7.08 9.49 -13.99
C TYR A 26 -6.81 8.83 -15.35
N TYR A 27 -5.55 8.57 -15.67
CA TYR A 27 -5.16 7.98 -16.97
C TYR A 27 -5.51 6.50 -17.11
N LEU A 28 -5.85 5.83 -16.02
CA LEU A 28 -6.26 4.42 -16.01
C LEU A 28 -7.78 4.26 -16.17
N LEU A 29 -8.53 5.36 -16.22
CA LEU A 29 -9.96 5.35 -16.54
C LEU A 29 -10.18 5.15 -18.05
N PRO A 30 -11.26 4.45 -18.45
CA PRO A 30 -11.71 4.47 -19.83
C PRO A 30 -12.07 5.90 -20.26
N GLU A 31 -11.77 6.28 -21.51
CA GLU A 31 -12.03 7.62 -22.06
C GLU A 31 -13.49 8.08 -21.83
N SER A 32 -14.45 7.17 -21.91
CA SER A 32 -15.88 7.45 -21.66
C SER A 32 -16.21 7.90 -20.22
N LEU A 33 -15.36 7.58 -19.24
CA LEU A 33 -15.50 7.99 -17.84
C LEU A 33 -14.62 9.17 -17.47
N GLN A 34 -13.61 9.51 -18.28
CA GLN A 34 -12.70 10.64 -18.03
C GLN A 34 -13.40 12.00 -18.20
N GLU A 35 -14.31 12.11 -19.17
CA GLU A 35 -15.03 13.35 -19.49
C GLU A 35 -16.40 13.47 -18.79
N GLY A 36 -16.80 12.43 -18.05
CA GLY A 36 -18.09 12.37 -17.38
C GLY A 36 -18.17 13.23 -16.11
N LYS A 37 -19.38 13.72 -15.77
CA LYS A 37 -19.65 14.49 -14.53
C LYS A 37 -19.31 13.74 -13.22
N PHE A 38 -19.06 12.43 -13.30
CA PHE A 38 -18.67 11.57 -12.18
C PHE A 38 -17.23 11.05 -12.28
N SER A 39 -16.38 11.62 -13.15
CA SER A 39 -15.00 11.16 -13.37
C SER A 39 -14.21 11.05 -12.07
N PHE A 40 -14.39 12.00 -11.14
CA PHE A 40 -13.77 11.98 -9.82
C PHE A 40 -14.11 10.73 -8.99
N PHE A 41 -15.37 10.29 -9.00
CA PHE A 41 -15.77 9.11 -8.24
C PHE A 41 -15.17 7.84 -8.85
N SER A 42 -15.20 7.74 -10.19
CA SER A 42 -14.58 6.63 -10.90
C SER A 42 -13.07 6.58 -10.70
N GLU A 43 -12.40 7.74 -10.69
CA GLU A 43 -10.97 7.87 -10.40
C GLU A 43 -10.63 7.38 -9.00
N ALA A 44 -11.41 7.80 -7.99
CA ALA A 44 -11.24 7.33 -6.62
C ALA A 44 -11.39 5.80 -6.51
N VAL A 45 -12.36 5.20 -7.20
CA VAL A 45 -12.53 3.73 -7.21
C VAL A 45 -11.33 3.02 -7.83
N VAL A 46 -10.83 3.52 -8.97
CA VAL A 46 -9.64 2.97 -9.64
C VAL A 46 -8.40 3.11 -8.75
N PHE A 47 -8.20 4.28 -8.15
CA PHE A 47 -7.14 4.54 -7.18
C PHE A 47 -7.19 3.56 -6.01
N LEU A 48 -8.37 3.33 -5.41
CA LEU A 48 -8.53 2.43 -4.27
C LEU A 48 -8.18 0.98 -4.66
N ARG A 49 -8.61 0.52 -5.84
CA ARG A 49 -8.31 -0.83 -6.35
C ARG A 49 -6.81 -1.05 -6.55
N ILE A 50 -6.14 -0.12 -7.22
CA ILE A 50 -4.71 -0.25 -7.50
C ILE A 50 -3.88 -0.07 -6.23
N SER A 51 -4.30 0.83 -5.34
CA SER A 51 -3.68 1.00 -4.02
C SER A 51 -3.77 -0.26 -3.18
N LEU A 52 -4.89 -0.99 -3.24
CA LEU A 52 -5.05 -2.27 -2.55
C LEU A 52 -4.07 -3.33 -3.10
N LEU A 53 -3.93 -3.42 -4.41
CA LEU A 53 -2.94 -4.30 -5.04
C LEU A 53 -1.50 -3.93 -4.64
N PHE A 54 -1.17 -2.65 -4.63
CA PHE A 54 0.13 -2.16 -4.16
C PHE A 54 0.38 -2.51 -2.69
N VAL A 55 -0.59 -2.28 -1.81
CA VAL A 55 -0.47 -2.62 -0.37
C VAL A 55 -0.27 -4.13 -0.19
N PHE A 56 -0.96 -4.96 -0.98
CA PHE A 56 -0.75 -6.41 -0.96
C PHE A 56 0.68 -6.80 -1.36
N LEU A 57 1.20 -6.26 -2.47
CA LEU A 57 2.58 -6.49 -2.90
C LEU A 57 3.60 -5.99 -1.87
N PHE A 58 3.36 -4.83 -1.27
CA PHE A 58 4.21 -4.24 -0.25
C PHE A 58 4.22 -5.08 1.04
N LEU A 59 3.09 -5.71 1.38
CA LEU A 59 2.99 -6.66 2.47
C LEU A 59 3.79 -7.94 2.17
N CYS A 60 3.66 -8.51 0.97
CA CYS A 60 4.47 -9.65 0.53
C CYS A 60 5.98 -9.34 0.62
N TYR A 61 6.39 -8.15 0.18
CA TYR A 61 7.76 -7.68 0.32
C TYR A 61 8.20 -7.60 1.80
N THR A 62 7.35 -7.05 2.68
CA THR A 62 7.66 -6.95 4.11
C THR A 62 7.79 -8.33 4.77
N LEU A 63 6.96 -9.30 4.37
CA LEU A 63 7.06 -10.69 4.82
C LEU A 63 8.36 -11.36 4.36
N TYR A 64 8.80 -11.10 3.13
CA TYR A 64 10.09 -11.55 2.64
C TYR A 64 11.25 -11.00 3.49
N GLU A 65 11.22 -9.70 3.83
CA GLU A 65 12.23 -9.10 4.70
C GLU A 65 12.22 -9.71 6.11
N LEU A 66 11.03 -10.01 6.62
CA LEU A 66 10.83 -10.67 7.91
C LEU A 66 11.59 -12.01 7.98
N ASN A 67 11.54 -12.79 6.90
CA ASN A 67 12.30 -14.03 6.78
C ASN A 67 13.82 -13.77 6.77
N ASN A 68 14.28 -12.74 6.05
CA ASN A 68 15.69 -12.35 6.04
C ASN A 68 16.19 -11.86 7.40
N PHE A 69 15.39 -11.08 8.15
CA PHE A 69 15.75 -10.65 9.50
C PHE A 69 15.83 -11.82 10.46
N ASN A 70 14.98 -12.84 10.28
CA ASN A 70 15.04 -14.06 11.07
C ASN A 70 16.33 -14.85 10.80
N LYS A 71 16.74 -15.00 9.53
CA LYS A 71 17.99 -15.67 9.14
C LYS A 71 19.24 -14.96 9.67
N ASN A 72 19.21 -13.64 9.76
CA ASN A 72 20.33 -12.81 10.20
C ASN A 72 20.29 -12.46 11.70
N SER A 73 19.41 -13.09 12.50
CA SER A 73 19.22 -12.84 13.94
C SER A 73 18.94 -11.37 14.32
N GLN A 74 18.33 -10.61 13.41
CA GLN A 74 17.99 -9.19 13.62
C GLN A 74 16.61 -9.04 14.30
N TYR A 75 16.48 -9.55 15.52
CA TYR A 75 15.19 -9.66 16.22
C TYR A 75 14.44 -8.34 16.39
N GLN A 76 15.15 -7.23 16.64
CA GLN A 76 14.53 -5.91 16.79
C GLN A 76 13.87 -5.44 15.49
N LEU A 77 14.57 -5.56 14.35
CA LEU A 77 14.04 -5.20 13.04
C LEU A 77 12.89 -6.12 12.63
N ARG A 78 12.99 -7.42 12.98
CA ARG A 78 11.91 -8.39 12.79
C ARG A 78 10.64 -7.94 13.51
N ASN A 79 10.74 -7.62 14.80
CA ASN A 79 9.57 -7.20 15.60
C ASN A 79 8.97 -5.89 15.05
N THR A 80 9.80 -4.93 14.65
CA THR A 80 9.33 -3.71 13.99
C THR A 80 8.60 -4.02 12.67
N ALA A 81 9.14 -4.92 11.84
CA ALA A 81 8.51 -5.31 10.58
C ALA A 81 7.17 -6.02 10.79
N ILE A 82 7.03 -6.84 11.85
CA ILE A 82 5.76 -7.46 12.25
C ILE A 82 4.73 -6.40 12.62
N VAL A 83 5.10 -5.47 13.51
CA VAL A 83 4.20 -4.39 13.93
C VAL A 83 3.76 -3.56 12.73
N PHE A 84 4.70 -3.20 11.86
CA PHE A 84 4.41 -2.45 10.63
C PHE A 84 3.48 -3.21 9.68
N SER A 85 3.68 -4.53 9.54
CA SER A 85 2.79 -5.38 8.73
C SER A 85 1.37 -5.43 9.30
N LEU A 86 1.23 -5.54 10.63
CA LEU A 86 -0.06 -5.52 11.30
C LEU A 86 -0.77 -4.17 11.10
N THR A 87 -0.05 -3.06 11.19
CA THR A 87 -0.62 -1.74 10.92
C THR A 87 -1.06 -1.58 9.46
N LEU A 88 -0.30 -2.14 8.52
CA LEU A 88 -0.70 -2.15 7.11
C LEU A 88 -1.98 -2.94 6.87
N ILE A 89 -2.11 -4.12 7.51
CA ILE A 89 -3.32 -4.93 7.43
C ILE A 89 -4.52 -4.15 7.96
N LEU A 90 -4.39 -3.52 9.14
CA LEU A 90 -5.47 -2.72 9.73
C LEU A 90 -5.93 -1.58 8.82
N ILE A 91 -5.00 -0.91 8.15
CA ILE A 91 -5.32 0.16 7.18
C ILE A 91 -5.95 -0.42 5.90
N ALA A 92 -5.52 -1.60 5.47
CA ALA A 92 -6.03 -2.25 4.26
C ALA A 92 -7.43 -2.85 4.45
N THR A 93 -7.81 -3.29 5.66
CA THR A 93 -9.09 -3.96 5.92
C THR A 93 -10.32 -3.18 5.43
N PRO A 94 -10.48 -1.88 5.73
CA PRO A 94 -11.59 -1.08 5.20
C PRO A 94 -11.63 -1.04 3.67
N LEU A 95 -10.46 -0.98 3.01
CA LEU A 95 -10.35 -0.95 1.55
C LEU A 95 -10.80 -2.26 0.92
N VAL A 96 -10.46 -3.39 1.55
CA VAL A 96 -10.89 -4.73 1.14
C VAL A 96 -12.40 -4.87 1.28
N ILE A 97 -12.96 -4.47 2.43
CA ILE A 97 -14.40 -4.51 2.69
C ILE A 97 -15.16 -3.66 1.67
N TYR A 98 -14.66 -2.46 1.36
CA TYR A 98 -15.24 -1.59 0.34
C TYR A 98 -15.28 -2.27 -1.03
N ASN A 99 -14.16 -2.84 -1.50
CA ASN A 99 -14.07 -3.50 -2.81
C ASN A 99 -14.84 -4.82 -2.92
N ILE A 100 -15.12 -5.52 -1.82
CA ILE A 100 -15.96 -6.73 -1.84
C ILE A 100 -17.45 -6.36 -1.89
N LYS A 101 -17.83 -5.27 -1.22
CA LYS A 101 -19.23 -4.85 -1.08
C LYS A 101 -19.74 -4.04 -2.27
N TYR A 102 -18.86 -3.32 -2.98
CA TYR A 102 -19.17 -2.42 -4.09
C TYR A 102 -18.22 -2.67 -5.27
#